data_AF-A0A527VQ53-F1
#
_entry.id   AF-A0A527VQ53-F1
#
_cell.length_a   1.000
_cell.length_b   1.000
_cell.length_c   1.000
_cell.angle_alpha   90.00
_cell.angle_beta   90.00
_cell.angle_gamma   90.00
#
_symmetry.space_group_name_H-M   'P 1'
#
loop_
_entity.id
_entity.type
_entity.pdbx_description
1 polymer ?
#
loop_
_entity_poly.entity_id
_entity_poly.type
_entity_poly.pdbx_seq_one_letter_code
_entity_poly.pdbx_strand_id
1 'polypeptide(L)'
;ILVRQRLVAGDTDQQVMDYIVSRYGEFVLLKPRFNPRNALLWGTPVLLLLAGGLFIVLSARSRRPVSSALSAEEQAALDKMLRD
;
A
#
# COMPACT_ATOMS: atom_id res chain seq x y z
N ILE A 1 -17.38 -31.34 -18.07
CA ILE A 1 -16.73 -32.44 -18.85
C ILE A 1 -15.21 -32.26 -18.98
N LEU A 2 -14.65 -31.04 -18.89
CA LEU A 2 -13.20 -30.78 -19.07
C LEU A 2 -12.27 -31.46 -18.04
N VAL A 3 -12.58 -31.39 -16.75
CA VAL A 3 -11.76 -32.03 -15.68
C VAL A 3 -11.70 -33.55 -15.88
N ARG A 4 -12.84 -34.19 -16.13
CA ARG A 4 -12.91 -35.63 -16.40
C ARG A 4 -12.06 -36.05 -17.60
N GLN A 5 -12.07 -35.28 -18.68
CA GLN A 5 -11.27 -35.57 -19.87
C GLN A 5 -9.77 -35.50 -19.57
N ARG A 6 -9.35 -34.53 -18.76
CA ARG A 6 -7.95 -34.36 -18.34
C ARG A 6 -7.48 -35.49 -17.43
N LEU A 7 -8.32 -35.90 -16.47
CA LEU A 7 -8.03 -37.04 -15.60
C LEU A 7 -7.90 -38.36 -16.39
N VAL A 8 -8.77 -38.61 -17.37
CA VAL A 8 -8.68 -39.79 -18.25
C VAL A 8 -7.44 -39.74 -19.13
N ALA A 9 -6.97 -38.55 -19.52
CA ALA A 9 -5.71 -38.37 -20.25
C ALA A 9 -4.45 -38.63 -19.39
N GLY A 10 -4.62 -38.88 -18.08
CA GLY A 10 -3.50 -39.12 -17.16
C GLY A 10 -2.82 -37.85 -16.66
N ASP A 11 -3.42 -36.67 -16.88
CA ASP A 11 -2.88 -35.41 -16.38
C ASP A 11 -2.85 -35.41 -14.84
N THR A 12 -1.76 -34.93 -14.25
CA THR A 12 -1.65 -34.70 -12.81
C THR A 12 -2.61 -33.59 -12.37
N ASP A 13 -2.99 -33.58 -11.10
CA ASP A 13 -3.86 -32.54 -10.52
C ASP A 13 -3.40 -31.12 -10.88
N GLN A 14 -2.09 -30.87 -10.85
CA GLN A 14 -1.53 -29.56 -11.18
C GLN A 14 -1.74 -29.20 -12.66
N GLN A 15 -1.52 -30.14 -13.57
CA GLN A 15 -1.78 -29.93 -15.01
C GLN A 15 -3.26 -29.69 -15.30
N VAL A 16 -4.16 -30.42 -14.62
CA VAL A 16 -5.60 -30.21 -14.75
C VAL A 16 -5.98 -28.82 -14.28
N MET A 17 -5.51 -28.42 -13.10
CA MET A 17 -5.82 -27.11 -12.52
C MET A 17 -5.25 -25.97 -13.37
N ASP A 18 -4.02 -26.11 -13.88
CA ASP A 18 -3.41 -25.10 -14.74
C ASP A 18 -4.14 -24.97 -16.09
N TYR A 19 -4.63 -26.07 -16.65
CA TYR A 19 -5.49 -26.03 -17.85
C TYR A 19 -6.80 -25.29 -17.58
N ILE A 20 -7.47 -25.57 -16.46
CA ILE A 20 -8.70 -24.88 -16.08
C ILE A 20 -8.45 -23.39 -15.84
N VAL A 21 -7.38 -23.03 -15.13
CA VAL A 21 -6.98 -21.63 -14.91
C VAL A 21 -6.64 -20.92 -16.23
N SER A 22 -6.05 -21.61 -17.21
CA SER A 22 -5.76 -21.02 -18.53
C SER A 22 -7.03 -20.64 -19.31
N ARG A 23 -8.13 -21.40 -19.10
CA ARG A 23 -9.40 -21.23 -19.82
C ARG A 23 -10.36 -20.28 -19.11
N TYR A 24 -10.38 -20.34 -17.79
CA TYR A 24 -11.37 -19.64 -16.98
C TYR A 24 -10.75 -18.58 -16.08
N GLY A 25 -9.43 -18.50 -15.97
CA GLY A 25 -8.75 -17.57 -15.06
C GLY A 25 -8.60 -18.12 -13.64
N GLU A 26 -7.84 -17.36 -12.85
CA GLU A 26 -7.45 -17.74 -11.49
C GLU A 26 -8.61 -17.73 -10.49
N PHE A 27 -9.67 -16.97 -10.76
CA PHE A 27 -10.82 -16.84 -9.85
C PHE A 27 -11.54 -18.17 -9.61
N VAL A 28 -11.41 -19.15 -10.51
CA VAL A 28 -11.96 -20.50 -10.35
C VAL A 28 -11.33 -21.25 -9.18
N LEU A 29 -10.11 -20.88 -8.77
CA LEU A 29 -9.45 -21.51 -7.64
C LEU A 29 -10.10 -21.16 -6.30
N LEU A 30 -10.89 -20.08 -6.24
CA LEU A 30 -11.43 -19.46 -5.00
C LEU A 30 -10.37 -19.13 -3.93
N LYS A 31 -9.10 -19.35 -4.26
CA LYS A 31 -7.92 -19.15 -3.43
C LYS A 31 -6.86 -18.51 -4.33
N PRO A 32 -6.60 -17.21 -4.19
CA PRO A 32 -5.58 -16.54 -4.99
C PRO A 32 -4.21 -17.17 -4.73
N ARG A 33 -3.47 -17.50 -5.79
CA ARG A 33 -2.11 -17.99 -5.72
C ARG A 33 -1.15 -16.83 -5.46
N PHE A 34 -0.03 -17.12 -4.82
CA PHE A 34 1.04 -16.15 -4.68
C PHE A 34 1.73 -16.00 -6.04
N ASN A 35 1.39 -14.93 -6.75
CA ASN A 35 1.99 -14.58 -8.04
C ASN A 35 2.31 -13.07 -8.07
N PRO A 36 3.16 -12.58 -8.99
CA PRO A 36 3.58 -11.17 -9.01
C PRO A 36 2.42 -10.18 -9.08
N ARG A 37 1.33 -10.54 -9.78
CA ARG A 37 0.12 -9.70 -9.90
C ARG A 37 -0.59 -9.57 -8.56
N ASN A 38 -0.85 -10.68 -7.87
CA ASN A 38 -1.51 -10.69 -6.57
C ASN A 38 -0.62 -10.07 -5.49
N ALA A 39 0.69 -10.30 -5.56
CA ALA A 39 1.66 -9.67 -4.67
C ALA A 39 1.66 -8.14 -4.81
N LEU A 40 1.63 -7.62 -6.05
CA LEU A 40 1.51 -6.17 -6.28
C LEU A 40 0.20 -5.62 -5.71
N LEU A 41 -0.91 -6.33 -5.92
CA LEU A 41 -2.23 -5.93 -5.45
C LEU A 41 -2.28 -5.85 -3.92
N TRP A 42 -1.76 -6.87 -3.22
CA TRP A 42 -1.68 -6.89 -1.75
C TRP A 42 -0.61 -5.94 -1.19
N GLY A 43 0.46 -5.68 -1.94
CA GLY A 43 1.50 -4.73 -1.55
C GLY A 43 1.10 -3.27 -1.73
N THR A 44 0.14 -2.97 -2.61
CA THR A 44 -0.29 -1.60 -2.93
C THR A 44 -0.70 -0.79 -1.70
N PRO A 45 -1.54 -1.28 -0.77
CA PRO A 45 -1.88 -0.55 0.44
C PRO A 45 -0.66 -0.17 1.29
N VAL A 46 0.29 -1.09 1.47
CA VAL A 46 1.53 -0.84 2.23
C VAL A 46 2.40 0.20 1.52
N LEU A 47 2.56 0.06 0.20
CA LEU A 47 3.32 1.01 -0.61
C LEU A 47 2.72 2.43 -0.53
N LEU A 48 1.39 2.55 -0.61
CA LEU A 48 0.70 3.83 -0.48
C LEU A 48 0.89 4.45 0.91
N LEU A 49 0.81 3.64 1.97
CA LEU A 49 1.06 4.10 3.34
C LEU A 49 2.49 4.61 3.52
N LEU A 50 3.48 3.86 3.02
CA LEU A 50 4.89 4.27 3.09
C LEU A 50 5.16 5.52 2.27
N ALA A 51 4.64 5.58 1.04
CA ALA A 51 4.80 6.74 0.17
C ALA A 51 4.13 7.99 0.76
N GLY A 52 2.90 7.87 1.26
CA GLY A 52 2.18 8.96 1.90
C GLY A 52 2.84 9.42 3.20
N GLY A 53 3.26 8.48 4.05
CA GLY A 53 3.98 8.78 5.29
C GLY A 53 5.30 9.49 5.02
N LEU A 54 6.09 9.01 4.05
CA LEU A 54 7.32 9.66 3.62
C LEU A 54 7.05 11.08 3.08
N PHE A 55 6.02 11.23 2.24
CA PHE A 55 5.62 12.53 1.72
C PHE A 55 5.28 13.53 2.84
N ILE A 56 4.53 13.10 3.87
CA ILE A 56 4.19 13.93 5.02
C ILE A 56 5.47 14.35 5.77
N VAL A 57 6.37 13.41 6.06
CA VAL A 57 7.63 13.70 6.79
C VAL A 57 8.50 14.69 6.01
N LEU A 58 8.69 14.45 4.71
CA LEU A 58 9.48 15.34 3.86
C LEU A 58 8.85 16.74 3.75
N SER A 59 7.53 16.80 3.60
CA SER A 59 6.79 18.06 3.54
C SER A 59 6.86 18.83 4.87
N ALA A 60 6.77 18.13 6.00
CA ALA A 60 6.89 18.74 7.32
C ALA A 60 8.31 19.31 7.56
N ARG A 61 9.36 18.61 7.11
CA ARG A 61 10.75 19.09 7.22
C ARG A 61 11.03 20.31 6.35
N SER A 62 10.33 20.45 5.22
CA SER A 62 10.44 21.63 4.35
C SER A 62 9.70 22.85 4.89
N ARG A 63 8.82 22.70 5.88
CA ARG A 63 8.22 23.85 6.55
C ARG A 63 9.25 24.42 7.51
N ARG A 64 9.85 25.56 7.14
CA ARG A 64 10.49 26.43 8.14
C ARG A 64 9.43 26.72 9.19
N PRO A 65 9.68 26.50 10.49
CA PRO A 65 8.77 26.98 11.51
C PRO A 65 8.62 28.49 11.29
N VAL A 66 7.39 28.92 11.00
CA VAL A 66 7.02 30.34 10.95
C VAL A 66 6.92 30.92 12.37
N SER A 67 7.39 30.19 13.40
CA SER A 67 7.89 30.86 14.59
C SER A 67 9.31 31.31 14.29
N SER A 68 9.45 32.50 13.72
CA SER A 68 10.56 33.35 14.17
C SER A 68 10.47 33.32 15.69
N ALA A 69 11.54 32.87 16.37
CA ALA A 69 11.64 33.11 17.79
C ALA A 69 11.35 34.60 18.00
N LEU A 70 10.42 34.94 18.90
CA LEU A 70 10.06 36.34 19.14
C LEU A 70 11.37 37.09 19.38
N SER A 71 11.56 38.21 18.68
CA SER A 71 12.66 39.10 19.01
C SER A 71 12.52 39.49 20.49
N ALA A 72 13.62 39.85 21.14
CA ALA A 72 13.58 40.25 22.55
C ALA A 72 12.55 41.37 22.82
N GLU A 73 12.30 42.21 21.81
CA GLU A 73 11.32 43.29 21.81
C GLU A 73 9.88 42.75 21.73
N GLU A 74 9.62 41.79 20.85
CA GLU A 74 8.31 41.14 20.70
C GLU A 74 7.94 40.33 21.96
N GLN A 75 8.91 39.66 22.58
CA GLN A 75 8.70 38.94 23.84
C GLN A 75 8.38 39.90 25.00
N ALA A 76 9.08 41.03 25.11
CA ALA A 76 8.84 42.02 26.15
C ALA A 76 7.46 42.70 25.99
N ALA A 77 7.02 42.93 24.75
CA ALA A 77 5.69 43.47 24.47
C ALA A 77 4.57 42.48 24.86
N LEU A 78 4.77 41.18 24.57
CA LEU A 78 3.84 40.12 24.95
C LEU A 78 3.73 39.97 26.48
N ASP A 79 4.87 39.95 27.17
CA ASP A 79 4.92 39.85 28.64
C ASP A 79 4.23 41.02 29.33
N LYS A 80 4.25 42.21 28.71
CA LYS A 80 3.52 43.39 29.20
C LYS A 80 2.01 43.20 29.03
N MET A 81 1.54 42.76 27.87
CA MET A 81 0.12 42.52 27.60
C MET A 81 -0.50 41.40 28.46
N LEU A 82 0.30 40.41 28.88
CA LEU A 82 -0.17 39.31 29.74
C LEU A 82 -0.22 39.66 31.24
N ARG A 83 0.39 40.78 31.65
CA ARG A 83 0.45 41.23 33.06
C ARG A 83 -0.57 42.32 33.40
N ASP A 84 -1.22 42.92 32.41
CA ASP A 84 -2.35 43.85 32.55
C ASP A 84 -3.68 43.08 32.62
#